data_AF-A0AAU6M0P4-F1
#
_entry.id   AF-A0AAU6M0P4-F1
#
_cell.length_a   1.000
_cell.length_b   1.000
_cell.length_c   1.000
_cell.angle_alpha   90.00
_cell.angle_beta   90.00
_cell.angle_gamma   90.00
#
_symmetry.space_group_name_H-M   'P 1'
#
loop_
_entity.id
_entity.type
_entity.pdbx_description
1 polymer ?
#
loop_
_entity_poly.entity_id
_entity_poly.type
_entity_poly.pdbx_seq_one_letter_code
_entity_poly.pdbx_strand_id
1 'polypeptide(L)'
;MQDFSAALLSDGPVQTLLDIAVAAQESEGELSLDDEIRRYIRLISCDWVANWNCSVYFSSGVLDAVSGYLERLGMRDSYPSEFRRKVERAAGDMDPAEYLGTLAELVRMADRQGVPEYDELAMGSREFLQTFPHLFGFGAILTDEGDRGFVDVIRSAVTDEHPYCTERAVSYTTEAQRALVIFPGPDGLKKHLPWATRERLHEIIDTVNEHMRREHA
;
A
#
# COMPACT_ATOMS: atom_id res chain seq x y z
N MET A 1 8.86 30.68 -6.91
CA MET A 1 8.37 29.51 -7.68
C MET A 1 8.56 28.32 -6.77
N GLN A 2 7.49 27.87 -6.11
CA GLN A 2 7.59 26.72 -5.20
C GLN A 2 7.97 25.48 -6.00
N ASP A 3 8.97 24.77 -5.49
CA ASP A 3 9.59 23.56 -6.02
C ASP A 3 8.55 22.45 -6.20
N PHE A 4 8.11 22.23 -7.45
CA PHE A 4 7.42 20.98 -7.83
C PHE A 4 8.27 19.73 -7.51
N SER A 5 9.60 19.91 -7.36
CA SER A 5 10.54 18.86 -6.96
C SER A 5 10.36 18.42 -5.50
N ALA A 6 10.08 19.34 -4.57
CA ALA A 6 10.05 19.02 -3.13
C ALA A 6 8.88 18.11 -2.77
N ALA A 7 7.69 18.33 -3.35
CA ALA A 7 6.51 17.50 -3.10
C ALA A 7 6.70 16.06 -3.61
N LEU A 8 7.25 15.89 -4.83
CA LEU A 8 7.56 14.58 -5.41
C LEU A 8 8.56 13.78 -4.57
N LEU A 9 9.46 14.49 -3.88
CA LEU A 9 10.48 13.91 -3.02
C LEU A 9 10.07 13.83 -1.55
N SER A 10 8.93 14.37 -1.15
CA SER A 10 8.48 14.35 0.25
C SER A 10 7.34 13.37 0.49
N ASP A 11 6.43 13.19 -0.49
CA ASP A 11 5.26 12.33 -0.31
C ASP A 11 4.78 11.77 -1.67
N GLY A 12 5.61 10.96 -2.30
CA GLY A 12 5.39 10.48 -3.67
C GLY A 12 5.89 9.06 -3.94
N PRO A 13 5.80 8.59 -5.19
CA PRO A 13 6.20 7.23 -5.55
C PRO A 13 7.68 6.93 -5.28
N VAL A 14 8.55 7.94 -5.44
CA VAL A 14 9.98 7.84 -5.09
C VAL A 14 10.17 7.53 -3.61
N GLN A 15 9.42 8.21 -2.75
CA GLN A 15 9.48 7.99 -1.31
C GLN A 15 9.03 6.58 -0.95
N THR A 16 7.96 6.09 -1.58
CA THR A 16 7.48 4.72 -1.40
C THR A 16 8.53 3.68 -1.84
N LEU A 17 9.18 3.88 -2.99
CA LEU A 17 10.23 2.99 -3.49
C LEU A 17 11.49 3.03 -2.61
N LEU A 18 11.83 4.19 -2.04
CA LEU A 18 12.91 4.31 -1.06
C LEU A 18 12.56 3.62 0.26
N ASP A 19 11.31 3.72 0.73
CA ASP A 19 10.86 2.94 1.89
C ASP A 19 10.98 1.43 1.66
N ILE A 20 10.63 0.95 0.45
CA ILE A 20 10.80 -0.45 0.06
C ILE A 20 12.27 -0.85 0.09
N ALA A 21 13.13 -0.04 -0.54
CA ALA A 21 14.57 -0.26 -0.57
C ALA A 21 15.18 -0.32 0.84
N VAL A 22 14.86 0.65 1.70
CA VAL A 22 15.33 0.68 3.09
C VAL A 22 14.83 -0.55 3.85
N ALA A 23 13.54 -0.88 3.74
CA ALA A 23 12.98 -2.04 4.42
C ALA A 23 13.65 -3.35 3.96
N ALA A 24 13.90 -3.51 2.66
CA ALA A 24 14.61 -4.68 2.13
C ALA A 24 16.05 -4.75 2.67
N GLN A 25 16.77 -3.64 2.67
CA GLN A 25 18.15 -3.57 3.16
C GLN A 25 18.24 -3.87 4.67
N GLU A 26 17.30 -3.35 5.47
CA GLU A 26 17.28 -3.51 6.93
C GLU A 26 16.69 -4.85 7.39
N SER A 27 16.07 -5.61 6.48
CA SER A 27 15.47 -6.91 6.80
C SER A 27 16.47 -8.05 6.98
N GLU A 28 17.77 -7.81 6.77
CA GLU A 28 18.83 -8.83 6.83
C GLU A 28 18.53 -10.07 5.95
N GLY A 29 17.80 -9.88 4.85
CA GLY A 29 17.44 -10.93 3.89
C GLY A 29 16.06 -11.55 4.08
N GLU A 30 15.27 -11.13 5.07
CA GLU A 30 13.87 -11.55 5.19
C GLU A 30 12.99 -11.03 4.04
N LEU A 31 13.31 -9.85 3.51
CA LEU A 31 12.62 -9.24 2.37
C LEU A 31 13.52 -9.22 1.13
N SER A 32 12.99 -9.70 0.01
CA SER A 32 13.61 -9.53 -1.30
C SER A 32 13.18 -8.19 -1.90
N LEU A 33 14.16 -7.34 -2.27
CA LEU A 33 13.89 -6.07 -2.93
C LEU A 33 13.12 -6.26 -4.26
N ASP A 34 13.47 -7.29 -5.03
CA ASP A 34 12.79 -7.60 -6.29
C ASP A 34 11.32 -7.95 -6.06
N ASP A 35 11.03 -8.79 -5.06
CA ASP A 35 9.66 -9.17 -4.71
C ASP A 35 8.85 -7.95 -4.22
N GLU A 36 9.45 -7.09 -3.38
CA GLU A 36 8.75 -5.90 -2.89
C GLU A 36 8.49 -4.87 -4.01
N ILE A 37 9.41 -4.71 -4.97
CA ILE A 37 9.19 -3.89 -6.17
C ILE A 37 8.04 -4.48 -7.01
N ARG A 38 8.00 -5.80 -7.20
CA ARG A 38 6.93 -6.47 -7.94
C ARG A 38 5.56 -6.34 -7.24
N ARG A 39 5.53 -6.38 -5.90
CA ARG A 39 4.32 -6.06 -5.10
C ARG A 39 3.89 -4.61 -5.26
N TYR A 40 4.83 -3.67 -5.27
CA TYR A 40 4.55 -2.25 -5.54
C TYR A 40 3.96 -2.05 -6.94
N ILE A 41 4.53 -2.70 -7.95
CA ILE A 41 4.00 -2.66 -9.33
C ILE A 41 2.57 -3.15 -9.36
N ARG A 42 2.27 -4.31 -8.75
CA ARG A 42 0.90 -4.81 -8.66
C ARG A 42 -0.04 -3.82 -7.99
N LEU A 43 0.38 -3.22 -6.88
CA LEU A 43 -0.43 -2.22 -6.18
C LEU A 43 -0.79 -1.04 -7.09
N ILE A 44 0.21 -0.46 -7.78
CA ILE A 44 -0.01 0.69 -8.67
C ILE A 44 -0.82 0.28 -9.90
N SER A 45 -0.49 -0.82 -10.55
CA SER A 45 -1.16 -1.26 -11.79
C SER A 45 -2.61 -1.69 -11.57
N CYS A 46 -2.95 -2.22 -10.38
CA CYS A 46 -4.32 -2.62 -10.04
C CYS A 46 -5.18 -1.47 -9.50
N ASP A 47 -4.60 -0.29 -9.24
CA ASP A 47 -5.34 0.90 -8.83
C ASP A 47 -5.38 1.91 -9.98
N TRP A 48 -6.57 2.13 -10.54
CA TRP A 48 -6.74 3.03 -11.69
C TRP A 48 -6.27 4.47 -11.39
N VAL A 49 -6.53 4.98 -10.19
CA VAL A 49 -6.17 6.35 -9.81
C VAL A 49 -4.66 6.47 -9.63
N ALA A 50 -4.04 5.49 -8.97
CA ALA A 50 -2.60 5.46 -8.79
C ALA A 50 -1.88 5.30 -10.14
N ASN A 51 -2.32 4.35 -10.98
CA ASN A 51 -1.73 4.11 -12.29
C ASN A 51 -1.84 5.34 -13.20
N TRP A 52 -2.96 6.07 -13.13
CA TRP A 52 -3.15 7.27 -13.94
C TRP A 52 -2.30 8.45 -13.46
N ASN A 53 -2.21 8.67 -12.14
CA ASN A 53 -1.51 9.84 -11.59
C ASN A 53 0.01 9.63 -11.47
N CYS A 54 0.44 8.43 -11.11
CA CYS A 54 1.83 8.08 -10.79
C CYS A 54 2.12 6.63 -11.22
N SER A 55 2.08 6.38 -12.54
CA SER A 55 2.40 5.07 -13.09
C SER A 55 3.79 4.57 -12.67
N VAL A 56 4.00 3.26 -12.78
CA VAL A 56 5.33 2.65 -12.54
C VAL A 56 6.39 3.27 -13.44
N TYR A 57 6.05 3.54 -14.71
CA TYR A 57 6.91 4.24 -15.65
C TYR A 57 7.29 5.64 -15.15
N PHE A 58 6.31 6.44 -14.71
CA PHE A 58 6.56 7.76 -14.14
C PHE A 58 7.51 7.66 -12.93
N SER A 59 7.25 6.72 -12.03
CA SER A 59 8.01 6.50 -10.80
C SER A 59 9.49 6.19 -11.09
N SER A 60 9.75 5.28 -12.04
CA SER A 60 11.12 4.98 -12.48
C SER A 60 11.80 6.18 -13.17
N GLY A 61 11.05 6.96 -13.96
CA GLY A 61 11.55 8.17 -14.60
C GLY A 61 11.93 9.27 -13.61
N VAL A 62 11.20 9.42 -12.50
CA VAL A 62 11.57 10.37 -11.44
C VAL A 62 12.85 9.90 -10.73
N LEU A 63 12.99 8.62 -10.41
CA LEU A 63 14.24 8.07 -9.83
C LEU A 63 15.46 8.37 -10.71
N ASP A 64 15.35 8.08 -12.02
CA ASP A 64 16.39 8.38 -13.01
C ASP A 64 16.72 9.86 -13.11
N ALA A 65 15.69 10.71 -13.16
CA ALA A 65 15.87 12.15 -13.23
C ALA A 65 16.64 12.65 -12.00
N VAL A 66 16.25 12.18 -10.81
CA VAL A 66 16.89 12.56 -9.54
C VAL A 66 18.32 12.03 -9.47
N SER A 67 18.58 10.80 -9.92
CA SER A 67 19.93 10.26 -10.11
C SER A 67 20.80 11.24 -10.92
N GLY A 68 20.36 11.61 -12.11
CA GLY A 68 21.09 12.54 -12.97
C GLY A 68 21.21 13.97 -12.41
N TYR A 69 20.33 14.39 -11.50
CA TYR A 69 20.50 15.65 -10.76
C TYR A 69 21.55 15.53 -9.65
N LEU A 70 21.56 14.42 -8.90
CA LEU A 70 22.55 14.17 -7.86
C LEU A 70 23.95 14.02 -8.44
N GLU A 71 24.14 13.31 -9.56
CA GLU A 71 25.44 13.20 -10.23
C GLU A 71 26.02 14.58 -10.61
N ARG A 72 25.17 15.49 -11.08
CA ARG A 72 25.61 16.81 -11.57
C ARG A 72 25.76 17.86 -10.48
N LEU A 73 24.88 17.84 -9.48
CA LEU A 73 24.75 18.93 -8.50
C LEU A 73 25.15 18.52 -7.08
N GLY A 74 25.28 17.22 -6.82
CA GLY A 74 25.45 16.64 -5.50
C GLY A 74 24.18 16.67 -4.65
N MET A 75 24.19 15.91 -3.54
CA MET A 75 23.15 15.98 -2.53
C MET A 75 23.29 17.28 -1.71
N ARG A 76 22.32 18.19 -1.85
CA ARG A 76 22.32 19.53 -1.21
C ARG A 76 21.27 19.67 -0.13
N ASP A 77 21.40 20.68 0.73
CA ASP A 77 20.42 21.01 1.78
C ASP A 77 19.05 21.45 1.25
N SER A 78 18.93 21.75 -0.03
CA SER A 78 17.65 22.04 -0.68
C SER A 78 16.75 20.81 -0.83
N TYR A 79 17.31 19.59 -0.75
CA TYR A 79 16.52 18.38 -0.76
C TYR A 79 15.84 18.15 0.61
N PRO A 80 14.59 17.64 0.63
CA PRO A 80 13.92 17.26 1.87
C PRO A 80 14.82 16.36 2.73
N SER A 81 14.94 16.65 4.03
CA SER A 81 15.83 15.92 4.94
C SER A 81 15.50 14.42 5.00
N GLU A 82 14.21 14.11 4.94
CA GLU A 82 13.69 12.76 4.98
C GLU A 82 14.11 11.95 3.74
N PHE A 83 14.00 12.56 2.55
CA PHE A 83 14.51 12.00 1.30
C PHE A 83 16.01 11.71 1.38
N ARG A 84 16.82 12.70 1.79
CA ARG A 84 18.28 12.53 1.89
C ARG A 84 18.65 11.34 2.76
N ARG A 85 18.07 11.29 3.97
CA ARG A 85 18.29 10.21 4.94
C ARG A 85 17.94 8.84 4.35
N LYS A 86 16.84 8.73 3.60
CA LYS A 86 16.42 7.47 2.99
C LYS A 86 17.33 7.03 1.86
N VAL A 87 17.75 7.95 0.99
CA VAL A 87 18.69 7.61 -0.09
C VAL A 87 20.01 7.13 0.50
N GLU A 88 20.55 7.84 1.49
CA GLU A 88 21.80 7.44 2.18
C GLU A 88 21.65 6.05 2.83
N ARG A 89 20.52 5.80 3.54
CA ARG A 89 20.25 4.49 4.16
C ARG A 89 20.08 3.37 3.13
N ALA A 90 19.39 3.64 2.03
CA ALA A 90 19.14 2.65 0.99
C ALA A 90 20.40 2.32 0.19
N ALA A 91 21.22 3.33 -0.11
CA ALA A 91 22.45 3.17 -0.88
C ALA A 91 23.54 2.42 -0.10
N GLY A 92 23.58 2.57 1.24
CA GLY A 92 24.61 1.98 2.07
C GLY A 92 26.00 2.49 1.67
N ASP A 93 26.84 1.60 1.15
CA ASP A 93 28.19 1.94 0.68
C ASP A 93 28.24 2.42 -0.79
N MET A 94 27.12 2.33 -1.52
CA MET A 94 27.02 2.78 -2.92
C MET A 94 26.87 4.31 -2.99
N ASP A 95 27.34 4.92 -4.09
CA ASP A 95 27.06 6.32 -4.34
C ASP A 95 25.53 6.55 -4.44
N PRO A 96 24.96 7.53 -3.73
CA PRO A 96 23.52 7.83 -3.74
C PRO A 96 22.92 8.00 -5.14
N ALA A 97 23.64 8.60 -6.08
CA ALA A 97 23.15 8.81 -7.42
C ALA A 97 23.17 7.49 -8.20
N GLU A 98 24.29 6.77 -8.18
CA GLU A 98 24.41 5.42 -8.78
C GLU A 98 23.31 4.47 -8.28
N TYR A 99 23.02 4.53 -6.97
CA TYR A 99 21.96 3.73 -6.36
C TYR A 99 20.57 4.07 -6.92
N LEU A 100 20.22 5.35 -7.05
CA LEU A 100 18.92 5.75 -7.59
C LEU A 100 18.74 5.33 -9.06
N GLY A 101 19.80 5.45 -9.88
CA GLY A 101 19.78 4.97 -11.26
C GLY A 101 19.63 3.44 -11.33
N THR A 102 20.29 2.71 -10.44
CA THR A 102 20.14 1.26 -10.33
C THR A 102 18.72 0.87 -9.93
N LEU A 103 18.15 1.55 -8.92
CA LEU A 103 16.78 1.30 -8.47
C LEU A 103 15.76 1.58 -9.57
N ALA A 104 15.94 2.66 -10.33
CA ALA A 104 15.09 2.97 -11.48
C ALA A 104 15.10 1.86 -12.54
N GLU A 105 16.29 1.31 -12.84
CA GLU A 105 16.41 0.19 -13.79
C GLU A 105 15.76 -1.09 -13.25
N LEU A 106 15.92 -1.40 -11.97
CA LEU A 106 15.25 -2.53 -11.33
C LEU A 106 13.72 -2.41 -11.46
N VAL A 107 13.17 -1.23 -11.18
CA VAL A 107 11.72 -0.97 -11.34
C VAL A 107 11.29 -1.18 -12.79
N ARG A 108 12.04 -0.67 -13.79
CA ARG A 108 11.73 -0.90 -15.21
C ARG A 108 11.85 -2.36 -15.63
N MET A 109 12.83 -3.08 -15.10
CA MET A 109 13.02 -4.50 -15.38
C MET A 109 11.83 -5.30 -14.83
N ALA A 110 11.43 -5.04 -13.59
CA ALA A 110 10.28 -5.68 -12.97
C ALA A 110 8.96 -5.33 -13.71
N ASP A 111 8.76 -4.07 -14.10
CA ASP A 111 7.56 -3.63 -14.85
C ASP A 111 7.41 -4.38 -16.19
N ARG A 112 8.53 -4.59 -16.89
CA ARG A 112 8.57 -5.35 -18.15
C ARG A 112 8.24 -6.83 -18.00
N GLN A 113 8.38 -7.41 -16.81
CA GLN A 113 8.00 -8.81 -16.56
C GLN A 113 6.49 -9.00 -16.42
N GLY A 114 5.74 -7.91 -16.21
CA GLY A 114 4.29 -7.94 -16.01
C GLY A 114 3.89 -7.99 -14.54
N VAL A 115 2.59 -7.83 -14.29
CA VAL A 115 2.01 -7.82 -12.94
C VAL A 115 1.91 -9.26 -12.42
N PRO A 116 2.56 -9.60 -11.29
CA PRO A 116 2.52 -10.97 -10.77
C PRO A 116 1.15 -11.33 -10.20
N GLU A 117 0.67 -12.55 -10.45
CA GLU A 117 -0.53 -13.06 -9.78
C GLU A 117 -0.26 -13.37 -8.29
N TYR A 118 -1.31 -13.55 -7.48
CA TYR A 118 -1.18 -13.77 -6.03
C TYR A 118 -0.64 -15.16 -5.67
N ASP A 119 -0.75 -16.13 -6.57
CA ASP A 119 -0.16 -17.46 -6.44
C ASP A 119 1.33 -17.49 -6.84
N GLU A 120 1.75 -16.62 -7.76
CA GLU A 120 3.16 -16.40 -8.12
C GLU A 120 3.92 -15.61 -7.07
N LEU A 121 3.28 -14.55 -6.54
CA LEU A 121 3.87 -13.69 -5.53
C LEU A 121 2.83 -13.32 -4.48
N ALA A 122 2.90 -14.00 -3.33
CA ALA A 122 2.01 -13.76 -2.21
C ALA A 122 2.01 -12.29 -1.76
N MET A 123 0.85 -11.82 -1.32
CA MET A 123 0.66 -10.46 -0.84
C MET A 123 1.59 -10.16 0.35
N GLY A 124 2.29 -9.03 0.26
CA GLY A 124 3.16 -8.54 1.34
C GLY A 124 2.38 -7.75 2.40
N SER A 125 2.98 -7.54 3.57
CA SER A 125 2.31 -6.76 4.65
C SER A 125 2.02 -5.32 4.25
N ARG A 126 2.93 -4.66 3.51
CA ARG A 126 2.71 -3.29 3.02
C ARG A 126 1.58 -3.24 1.99
N GLU A 127 1.62 -4.14 1.02
CA GLU A 127 0.57 -4.26 0.00
C GLU A 127 -0.79 -4.53 0.66
N PHE A 128 -0.82 -5.38 1.69
CA PHE A 128 -2.03 -5.67 2.45
C PHE A 128 -2.64 -4.41 3.08
N LEU A 129 -1.83 -3.58 3.75
CA LEU A 129 -2.31 -2.35 4.39
C LEU A 129 -2.88 -1.34 3.39
N GLN A 130 -2.34 -1.30 2.16
CA GLN A 130 -2.84 -0.43 1.09
C GLN A 130 -4.07 -1.02 0.40
N THR A 131 -4.18 -2.35 0.36
CA THR A 131 -5.29 -3.06 -0.29
C THR A 131 -6.53 -3.18 0.60
N PHE A 132 -6.33 -3.33 1.92
CA PHE A 132 -7.38 -3.54 2.91
C PHE A 132 -7.31 -2.57 4.10
N PRO A 133 -7.22 -1.24 3.86
CA PRO A 133 -7.07 -0.27 4.95
C PRO A 133 -8.27 -0.27 5.91
N HIS A 134 -9.50 -0.48 5.42
CA HIS A 134 -10.69 -0.42 6.27
C HIS A 134 -10.82 -1.68 7.11
N LEU A 135 -10.60 -2.87 6.55
CA LEU A 135 -10.56 -4.10 7.35
C LEU A 135 -9.41 -4.02 8.37
N PHE A 136 -8.23 -3.54 7.99
CA PHE A 136 -7.15 -3.36 8.96
C PHE A 136 -7.55 -2.42 10.11
N GLY A 137 -8.11 -1.25 9.80
CA GLY A 137 -8.60 -0.30 10.79
C GLY A 137 -9.73 -0.85 11.67
N PHE A 138 -10.58 -1.72 11.13
CA PHE A 138 -11.67 -2.36 11.87
C PHE A 138 -11.15 -3.23 13.04
N GLY A 139 -9.95 -3.81 12.91
CA GLY A 139 -9.31 -4.54 14.00
C GLY A 139 -9.09 -3.70 15.27
N ALA A 140 -8.81 -2.40 15.12
CA ALA A 140 -8.70 -1.49 16.25
C ALA A 140 -10.07 -1.26 16.91
N ILE A 141 -11.13 -1.05 16.11
CA ILE A 141 -12.50 -0.88 16.61
C ILE A 141 -12.95 -2.12 17.39
N LEU A 142 -12.68 -3.32 16.88
CA LEU A 142 -13.00 -4.56 17.58
C LEU A 142 -12.28 -4.68 18.93
N THR A 143 -11.06 -4.15 19.03
CA THR A 143 -10.28 -4.18 20.27
C THR A 143 -10.86 -3.21 21.30
N ASP A 144 -11.27 -2.03 20.86
CA ASP A 144 -11.83 -0.98 21.72
C ASP A 144 -13.25 -1.33 22.23
N GLU A 145 -14.04 -2.04 21.43
CA GLU A 145 -15.43 -2.42 21.76
C GLU A 145 -15.55 -3.66 22.67
N GLY A 146 -14.42 -4.32 22.97
CA GLY A 146 -14.33 -5.40 23.95
C GLY A 146 -15.25 -6.58 23.65
N ASP A 147 -16.20 -6.85 24.54
CA ASP A 147 -17.09 -8.02 24.48
C ASP A 147 -18.33 -7.81 23.59
N ARG A 148 -18.44 -6.66 22.90
CA ARG A 148 -19.58 -6.41 21.99
C ARG A 148 -19.59 -7.44 20.86
N GLY A 149 -20.77 -7.92 20.50
CA GLY A 149 -20.95 -8.84 19.39
C GLY A 149 -20.45 -8.25 18.06
N PHE A 150 -19.75 -9.06 17.26
CA PHE A 150 -19.10 -8.63 16.02
C PHE A 150 -20.06 -7.89 15.05
N VAL A 151 -21.26 -8.45 14.83
CA VAL A 151 -22.31 -7.83 13.99
C VAL A 151 -22.77 -6.48 14.55
N ASP A 152 -22.86 -6.35 15.87
CA ASP A 152 -23.29 -5.08 16.48
C ASP A 152 -22.20 -4.01 16.35
N VAL A 153 -20.92 -4.39 16.43
CA VAL A 153 -19.79 -3.48 16.17
C VAL A 153 -19.84 -2.97 14.72
N ILE A 154 -20.05 -3.84 13.73
CA ILE A 154 -20.17 -3.43 12.32
C ILE A 154 -21.36 -2.49 12.13
N ARG A 155 -22.51 -2.85 12.71
CA ARG A 155 -23.72 -2.04 12.61
C ARG A 155 -23.49 -0.65 13.19
N SER A 156 -22.89 -0.53 14.37
CA SER A 156 -22.50 0.76 14.95
C SER A 156 -21.52 1.51 14.04
N ALA A 157 -20.45 0.86 13.59
CA ALA A 157 -19.41 1.49 12.76
C ALA A 157 -19.95 2.13 11.47
N VAL A 158 -21.03 1.57 10.90
CA VAL A 158 -21.73 2.13 9.72
C VAL A 158 -22.81 3.14 10.13
N THR A 159 -23.57 2.85 11.18
CA THR A 159 -24.69 3.71 11.62
C THR A 159 -24.20 5.05 12.18
N ASP A 160 -23.07 5.06 12.87
CA ASP A 160 -22.53 6.26 13.51
C ASP A 160 -22.04 7.30 12.49
N GLU A 161 -21.85 6.91 11.22
CA GLU A 161 -21.44 7.80 10.13
C GLU A 161 -22.61 8.50 9.41
N HIS A 162 -23.86 8.37 9.88
CA HIS A 162 -24.99 9.02 9.19
C HIS A 162 -24.85 10.54 9.19
N PRO A 163 -25.15 11.21 8.07
CA PRO A 163 -25.74 10.69 6.81
C PRO A 163 -24.72 10.24 5.75
N TYR A 164 -23.43 10.16 6.08
CA TYR A 164 -22.31 9.84 5.19
C TYR A 164 -21.86 8.36 5.25
N CYS A 165 -22.74 7.48 5.75
CA CYS A 165 -22.45 6.06 5.95
C CYS A 165 -22.10 5.30 4.65
N THR A 166 -22.48 5.82 3.48
CA THR A 166 -22.28 5.18 2.17
C THR A 166 -20.81 4.91 1.88
N GLU A 167 -19.92 5.87 2.17
CA GLU A 167 -18.48 5.70 1.90
C GLU A 167 -17.90 4.55 2.72
N ARG A 168 -18.17 4.52 4.02
CA ARG A 168 -17.68 3.46 4.91
C ARG A 168 -18.32 2.09 4.60
N ALA A 169 -19.63 2.07 4.29
CA ALA A 169 -20.34 0.86 3.88
C ALA A 169 -19.74 0.24 2.60
N VAL A 170 -19.53 1.07 1.57
CA VAL A 170 -18.90 0.63 0.31
C VAL A 170 -17.49 0.12 0.55
N SER A 171 -16.69 0.82 1.36
CA SER A 171 -15.33 0.36 1.68
C SER A 171 -15.30 -1.01 2.35
N TYR A 172 -16.09 -1.22 3.41
CA TYR A 172 -16.11 -2.51 4.11
C TYR A 172 -16.57 -3.67 3.24
N THR A 173 -17.65 -3.49 2.48
CA THR A 173 -18.18 -4.51 1.57
C THR A 173 -17.20 -4.83 0.45
N THR A 174 -16.61 -3.82 -0.18
CA THR A 174 -15.67 -3.99 -1.29
C THR A 174 -14.41 -4.73 -0.83
N GLU A 175 -13.84 -4.32 0.30
CA GLU A 175 -12.67 -4.98 0.87
C GLU A 175 -12.98 -6.42 1.32
N ALA A 176 -14.12 -6.66 1.97
CA ALA A 176 -14.51 -8.00 2.40
C ALA A 176 -14.71 -8.94 1.19
N GLN A 177 -15.40 -8.47 0.14
CA GLN A 177 -15.58 -9.23 -1.10
C GLN A 177 -14.25 -9.51 -1.80
N ARG A 178 -13.37 -8.51 -1.90
CA ARG A 178 -12.04 -8.66 -2.48
C ARG A 178 -11.20 -9.67 -1.70
N ALA A 179 -11.26 -9.63 -0.37
CA ALA A 179 -10.53 -10.56 0.50
C ALA A 179 -11.01 -12.01 0.31
N LEU A 180 -12.31 -12.23 0.15
CA LEU A 180 -12.89 -13.56 -0.13
C LEU A 180 -12.44 -14.17 -1.46
N VAL A 181 -12.06 -13.33 -2.43
CA VAL A 181 -11.55 -13.73 -3.74
C VAL A 181 -10.04 -13.99 -3.70
N ILE A 182 -9.27 -13.06 -3.12
CA ILE A 182 -7.79 -13.15 -3.08
C ILE A 182 -7.32 -14.26 -2.13
N PHE A 183 -8.05 -14.51 -1.04
CA PHE A 183 -7.72 -15.50 -0.03
C PHE A 183 -8.81 -16.58 0.05
N PRO A 184 -8.85 -17.54 -0.89
CA PRO A 184 -9.91 -18.54 -0.94
C PRO A 184 -9.83 -19.57 0.20
N GLY A 185 -8.64 -19.76 0.79
CA GLY A 185 -8.41 -20.69 1.90
C GLY A 185 -8.91 -20.17 3.24
N PRO A 186 -9.21 -21.07 4.21
CA PRO A 186 -9.81 -20.70 5.50
C PRO A 186 -8.91 -19.81 6.38
N ASP A 187 -7.59 -19.91 6.23
CA ASP A 187 -6.61 -19.18 7.06
C ASP A 187 -5.84 -18.11 6.28
N GLY A 188 -6.21 -17.82 5.02
CA GLY A 188 -5.40 -16.96 4.13
C GLY A 188 -5.15 -15.55 4.66
N LEU A 189 -6.10 -15.00 5.43
CA LEU A 189 -5.98 -13.68 6.06
C LEU A 189 -5.34 -13.71 7.43
N LYS A 190 -5.21 -14.87 8.08
CA LYS A 190 -4.86 -14.98 9.50
C LYS A 190 -3.53 -14.31 9.85
N LYS A 191 -2.57 -14.32 8.91
CA LYS A 191 -1.27 -13.65 9.05
C LYS A 191 -1.42 -12.13 9.19
N HIS A 192 -2.39 -11.53 8.52
CA HIS A 192 -2.58 -10.07 8.44
C HIS A 192 -3.71 -9.59 9.36
N LEU A 193 -4.81 -10.35 9.44
CA LEU A 193 -5.98 -10.08 10.25
C LEU A 193 -6.41 -11.37 10.97
N PRO A 194 -5.89 -11.63 12.17
CA PRO A 194 -6.23 -12.84 12.92
C PRO A 194 -7.73 -13.01 13.20
N TRP A 195 -8.48 -11.91 13.21
CA TRP A 195 -9.92 -11.90 13.46
C TRP A 195 -10.76 -12.17 12.18
N ALA A 196 -10.21 -11.99 10.97
CA ALA A 196 -10.97 -11.96 9.73
C ALA A 196 -11.16 -13.36 9.13
N THR A 197 -12.05 -14.13 9.75
CA THR A 197 -12.48 -15.43 9.19
C THR A 197 -13.42 -15.21 8.00
N ARG A 198 -13.55 -16.25 7.16
CA ARG A 198 -14.50 -16.22 6.03
C ARG A 198 -15.92 -15.90 6.47
N GLU A 199 -16.36 -16.49 7.58
CA GLU A 199 -17.67 -16.23 8.19
C GLU A 199 -17.84 -14.75 8.56
N ARG A 200 -16.84 -14.17 9.24
CA ARG A 200 -16.86 -12.75 9.62
C ARG A 200 -16.86 -11.80 8.42
N LEU A 201 -16.18 -12.15 7.34
CA LEU A 201 -16.27 -11.37 6.10
C LEU A 201 -17.68 -11.39 5.49
N HIS A 202 -18.36 -12.55 5.53
CA HIS A 202 -19.75 -12.63 5.12
C HIS A 202 -20.67 -11.83 6.07
N GLU A 203 -20.45 -11.90 7.38
CA GLU A 203 -21.19 -11.10 8.36
C GLU A 203 -21.04 -9.58 8.11
N ILE A 204 -19.85 -9.11 7.73
CA ILE A 204 -19.64 -7.71 7.29
C ILE A 204 -20.54 -7.39 6.11
N ILE A 205 -20.48 -8.20 5.05
CA ILE A 205 -21.22 -7.97 3.81
C ILE A 205 -22.73 -7.94 4.07
N ASP A 206 -23.23 -8.92 4.81
CA ASP A 206 -24.66 -9.04 5.11
C ASP A 206 -25.16 -7.90 6.00
N THR A 207 -24.38 -7.52 7.01
CA THR A 207 -24.73 -6.41 7.92
C THR A 207 -24.79 -5.08 7.17
N VAL A 208 -23.83 -4.81 6.29
CA VAL A 208 -23.83 -3.60 5.48
C VAL A 208 -24.99 -3.61 4.47
N ASN A 209 -25.23 -4.73 3.78
CA ASN A 209 -26.33 -4.83 2.83
C ASN A 209 -27.70 -4.63 3.49
N GLU A 210 -27.89 -5.18 4.69
CA GLU A 210 -29.09 -4.94 5.50
C GLU A 210 -29.24 -3.45 5.83
N HIS A 211 -28.17 -2.83 6.31
CA HIS A 211 -28.14 -1.41 6.63
C HIS A 211 -28.55 -0.55 5.43
N MET A 212 -27.92 -0.78 4.26
CA MET A 212 -28.19 -0.04 3.03
C MET A 212 -29.64 -0.20 2.56
N ARG A 213 -30.21 -1.40 2.68
CA ARG A 213 -31.61 -1.66 2.31
C ARG A 213 -32.59 -0.97 3.25
N ARG A 214 -32.25 -0.82 4.53
CA ARG A 214 -33.12 -0.21 5.54
C ARG A 214 -33.15 1.31 5.47
N GLU A 215 -32.00 1.94 5.25
CA GLU A 215 -31.84 3.41 5.34
C GLU A 215 -31.83 4.12 3.97
N HIS A 216 -31.61 3.39 2.86
CA HIS A 216 -31.42 3.98 1.52
C HIS A 216 -32.21 3.32 0.38
N ALA A 217 -33.24 2.53 0.70
CA ALA A 217 -34.15 1.95 -0.31
C ALA A 217 -35.19 2.94 -0.85
#